data_AF-A0A2N5ZKH6-F1
#
_entry.id   AF-A0A2N5ZKH6-F1
#
_cell.length_a   1.000
_cell.length_b   1.000
_cell.length_c   1.000
_cell.angle_alpha   90.00
_cell.angle_beta   90.00
_cell.angle_gamma   90.00
#
_symmetry.space_group_name_H-M   'P 1'
#
loop_
_entity.id
_entity.type
_entity.pdbx_description
1 polymer ?
#
loop_
_entity_poly.entity_id
_entity_poly.type
_entity_poly.pdbx_seq_one_letter_code
_entity_poly.pdbx_strand_id
1 'polypeptide(L)'
;MKKKLLILGVAPNLIIDKNFIEIEKRFNREKFEYNLLVTKNYKNELVDKYVGFPNDFIKENMIFDFSGYDKIIVCQCRDLRTDFLNVYLFLKNNGVTKTNVIYNNNKIGVFNLKRLNKLNLYLYKFLSFYKKLGF
;
A
#
# COMPACT_ATOMS: atom_id res chain seq x y z
N MET A 1 15.20 18.20 9.62
CA MET A 1 13.77 17.79 9.77
C MET A 1 13.62 16.39 9.19
N LYS A 2 12.95 15.46 9.89
CA LYS A 2 12.70 14.11 9.36
C LYS A 2 11.72 14.18 8.18
N LYS A 3 11.92 13.33 7.16
CA LYS A 3 10.99 13.16 6.04
C LYS A 3 9.81 12.30 6.47
N LYS A 4 8.61 12.54 5.95
CA LYS A 4 7.42 11.76 6.29
C LYS A 4 7.25 10.58 5.34
N LEU A 5 7.21 9.38 5.89
CA LEU A 5 6.98 8.13 5.16
C LEU A 5 5.61 7.58 5.56
N LEU A 6 4.74 7.38 4.58
CA LEU A 6 3.45 6.74 4.76
C LEU A 6 3.50 5.28 4.33
N ILE A 7 3.04 4.40 5.21
CA ILE A 7 2.86 2.97 4.98
C ILE A 7 1.36 2.71 4.86
N LEU A 8 0.94 2.11 3.76
CA LEU A 8 -0.43 1.63 3.56
C LEU A 8 -0.51 0.17 3.99
N GLY A 9 -1.03 -0.04 5.19
CA GLY A 9 -1.24 -1.33 5.84
C GLY A 9 -2.55 -1.99 5.39
N VAL A 10 -2.61 -2.41 4.13
CA VAL A 10 -3.72 -3.24 3.59
C VAL A 10 -3.54 -4.73 3.82
N ALA A 11 -2.42 -5.14 4.43
CA ALA A 11 -2.15 -6.50 4.83
C ALA A 11 -2.56 -6.74 6.30
N PRO A 12 -2.75 -8.00 6.74
CA PRO A 12 -2.87 -8.34 8.15
C PRO A 12 -1.68 -7.80 8.98
N ASN A 13 -1.90 -7.47 10.26
CA ASN A 13 -0.88 -6.90 11.15
C ASN A 13 0.45 -7.69 11.12
N LEU A 14 0.38 -9.03 11.19
CA LEU A 14 1.56 -9.90 11.11
C LEU A 14 2.43 -9.65 9.87
N ILE A 15 1.80 -9.37 8.73
CA ILE A 15 2.50 -9.08 7.47
C ILE A 15 3.03 -7.65 7.48
N ILE A 16 2.27 -6.69 8.02
CA ILE A 16 2.73 -5.32 8.19
C ILE A 16 4.01 -5.30 9.03
N ASP A 17 4.04 -6.00 10.16
CA ASP A 17 5.21 -6.02 11.05
C ASP A 17 6.44 -6.65 10.38
N LYS A 18 6.25 -7.77 9.66
CA LYS A 18 7.33 -8.39 8.88
C LYS A 18 7.89 -7.44 7.82
N ASN A 19 7.01 -6.76 7.10
CA ASN A 19 7.41 -5.77 6.09
C ASN A 19 8.08 -4.56 6.74
N PHE A 20 7.70 -4.19 7.96
CA PHE A 20 8.26 -3.04 8.67
C PHE A 20 9.77 -3.18 8.88
N ILE A 21 10.24 -4.36 9.26
CA ILE A 21 11.67 -4.66 9.41
C ILE A 21 12.43 -4.35 8.10
N GLU A 22 11.86 -4.68 6.96
CA GLU A 22 12.47 -4.42 5.65
C GLU A 22 12.37 -2.95 5.23
N ILE A 23 11.30 -2.27 5.62
CA ILE A 23 11.18 -0.81 5.45
C ILE A 23 12.29 -0.13 6.25
N GLU A 24 12.49 -0.49 7.52
CA GLU A 24 13.52 0.12 8.37
C GLU A 24 14.93 -0.10 7.83
N LYS A 25 15.23 -1.31 7.38
CA LYS A 25 16.53 -1.63 6.74
C LYS A 25 16.79 -0.74 5.53
N ARG A 26 15.77 -0.48 4.71
CA ARG A 26 15.92 0.29 3.46
C ARG A 26 15.81 1.80 3.66
N PHE A 27 15.05 2.23 4.65
CA PHE A 27 14.75 3.62 4.93
C PHE A 27 15.16 3.90 6.37
N ASN A 28 16.37 4.41 6.59
CA ASN A 28 16.89 4.68 7.94
C ASN A 28 15.85 5.42 8.84
N ARG A 29 15.53 4.84 10.01
CA ARG A 29 14.58 5.36 11.01
C ARG A 29 14.91 6.75 11.55
N GLU A 30 16.18 7.13 11.50
CA GLU A 30 16.62 8.49 11.88
C GLU A 30 16.23 9.53 10.84
N LYS A 31 16.04 9.12 9.57
CA LYS A 31 15.75 10.02 8.45
C LYS A 31 14.25 10.20 8.20
N PHE A 32 13.42 9.26 8.67
CA PHE A 32 11.99 9.23 8.38
C PHE A 32 11.12 9.17 9.64
N GLU A 33 9.99 9.88 9.59
CA GLU A 33 8.84 9.71 10.48
C GLU A 33 7.88 8.71 9.82
N TYR A 34 7.62 7.61 10.50
CA TYR A 34 6.85 6.47 10.05
C TYR A 34 5.38 6.62 10.42
N ASN A 35 4.56 6.79 9.39
CA ASN A 35 3.13 6.93 9.52
C ASN A 35 2.46 5.72 8.89
N LEU A 36 1.48 5.12 9.57
CA LEU A 36 0.78 3.94 9.10
C LEU A 36 -0.70 4.24 8.87
N LEU A 37 -1.20 3.91 7.69
CA LEU A 37 -2.61 3.99 7.34
C LEU A 37 -3.15 2.57 7.22
N VAL A 38 -4.06 2.19 8.12
CA VAL A 38 -4.58 0.82 8.26
C VAL A 38 -6.10 0.80 8.18
N THR A 39 -6.65 -0.30 7.67
CA THR A 39 -8.10 -0.54 7.67
C THR A 39 -8.57 -1.39 8.85
N LYS A 40 -7.64 -1.87 9.68
CA LYS A 40 -7.90 -2.68 10.87
C LYS A 40 -7.13 -2.09 12.04
N ASN A 41 -7.59 -2.36 13.27
CA ASN A 41 -6.87 -1.94 14.47
C ASN A 41 -5.44 -2.48 14.45
N TYR A 42 -4.48 -1.56 14.39
CA TYR A 42 -3.07 -1.86 14.53
C TYR A 42 -2.73 -1.96 16.02
N LYS A 43 -2.07 -3.05 16.41
CA LYS A 43 -1.84 -3.39 17.82
C LYS A 43 -0.38 -3.26 18.25
N ASN A 44 0.52 -2.91 17.34
CA ASN A 44 1.95 -2.89 17.59
C ASN A 44 2.48 -1.45 17.56
N GLU A 45 3.58 -1.18 18.26
CA GLU A 45 4.15 0.17 18.41
C GLU A 45 5.34 0.41 17.46
N LEU A 46 5.32 -0.21 16.28
CA LEU A 46 6.45 -0.09 15.35
C LEU A 46 6.51 1.27 14.63
N VAL A 47 5.38 1.99 14.56
CA VAL A 47 5.22 3.23 13.81
C VAL A 47 5.08 4.44 14.74
N ASP A 48 5.52 5.62 14.30
CA ASP A 48 5.42 6.84 15.11
C ASP A 48 3.96 7.32 15.23
N LYS A 49 3.17 7.15 14.16
CA LYS A 49 1.76 7.48 14.10
C LYS A 49 1.00 6.44 13.28
N TYR A 50 -0.24 6.17 13.66
CA TYR A 50 -1.16 5.42 12.80
C TYR A 50 -2.53 6.09 12.73
N VAL A 51 -3.17 5.95 11.58
CA VAL A 51 -4.52 6.42 11.29
C VAL A 51 -5.34 5.20 10.84
N GLY A 52 -6.44 4.96 11.54
CA GLY A 52 -7.41 3.94 11.15
C GLY A 52 -8.40 4.51 10.14
N PHE A 53 -8.65 3.77 9.06
CA PHE A 53 -9.83 4.03 8.24
C PHE A 53 -11.09 3.52 8.93
N PRO A 54 -12.24 4.21 8.75
CA PRO A 54 -13.51 3.78 9.30
C PRO A 54 -14.08 2.51 8.63
N ASN A 55 -13.49 2.06 7.53
CA ASN A 55 -13.92 0.85 6.82
C ASN A 55 -12.84 -0.23 6.91
N ASP A 56 -13.25 -1.49 6.94
CA ASP A 56 -12.36 -2.67 6.94
C ASP A 56 -11.50 -2.81 5.67
N PHE A 57 -11.76 -2.00 4.64
CA PHE A 57 -11.07 -2.00 3.36
C PHE A 57 -10.95 -0.59 2.74
N ILE A 58 -9.92 -0.39 1.93
CA ILE A 58 -9.73 0.84 1.15
C ILE A 58 -10.66 0.81 -0.07
N LYS A 59 -11.50 1.85 -0.20
CA LYS A 59 -12.37 2.08 -1.36
C LYS A 59 -11.64 2.94 -2.40
N GLU A 60 -11.85 2.69 -3.68
CA GLU A 60 -11.23 3.44 -4.78
C GLU A 60 -11.53 4.95 -4.75
N ASN A 61 -12.73 5.34 -4.30
CA ASN A 61 -13.21 6.72 -4.30
C ASN A 61 -13.03 7.41 -2.94
N MET A 62 -12.29 6.79 -2.02
CA MET A 62 -11.97 7.39 -0.74
C MET A 62 -10.99 8.56 -0.94
N ILE A 63 -11.18 9.65 -0.19
CA ILE A 63 -10.34 10.84 -0.27
C ILE A 63 -9.33 10.81 0.89
N PHE A 64 -8.07 11.06 0.57
CA PHE A 64 -6.98 11.20 1.53
C PHE A 64 -5.93 12.17 0.99
N ASP A 65 -5.52 13.13 1.83
CA ASP A 65 -4.49 14.08 1.44
C ASP A 65 -3.09 13.49 1.65
N PHE A 66 -2.36 13.28 0.54
CA PHE A 66 -1.00 12.77 0.55
C PHE A 66 0.07 13.87 0.52
N SER A 67 -0.30 15.15 0.44
CA SER A 67 0.62 16.28 0.24
C SER A 67 1.71 16.38 1.31
N GLY A 68 1.42 15.92 2.53
CA GLY A 68 2.35 15.93 3.66
C GLY A 68 3.36 14.78 3.68
N TYR A 69 3.36 13.86 2.72
CA TYR A 69 4.21 12.66 2.74
C TYR A 69 5.26 12.66 1.62
N ASP A 70 6.54 12.55 1.99
CA ASP A 70 7.66 12.48 1.05
C ASP A 70 7.72 11.13 0.32
N LYS A 71 7.29 10.05 0.99
CA LYS A 71 7.30 8.69 0.45
C LYS A 71 6.05 7.94 0.84
N ILE A 72 5.55 7.16 -0.10
CA ILE A 72 4.41 6.25 0.10
C ILE A 72 4.88 4.83 -0.21
N ILE A 73 4.60 3.92 0.72
CA ILE A 73 4.90 2.51 0.63
C ILE A 73 3.60 1.74 0.81
N VAL A 74 3.31 0.82 -0.08
CA VAL A 74 2.19 -0.12 0.10
C VAL A 74 2.71 -1.48 0.52
N CYS A 75 2.22 -1.98 1.64
CA CYS A 75 2.46 -3.34 2.09
C CYS A 75 1.42 -4.28 1.48
N GLN A 76 1.79 -5.05 0.46
CA GLN A 76 0.89 -6.05 -0.12
C GLN A 76 0.93 -7.35 0.67
N CYS A 77 -0.24 -7.96 0.88
CA CYS A 77 -0.39 -9.27 1.51
C CYS A 77 -0.07 -10.42 0.54
N ARG A 78 -0.33 -10.23 -0.76
CA ARG A 78 -0.20 -11.25 -1.81
C ARG A 78 0.36 -10.58 -3.07
N ASP A 79 1.13 -11.32 -3.85
CA ASP A 79 1.72 -10.85 -5.12
C ASP A 79 0.68 -10.71 -6.27
N LEU A 80 -0.62 -10.84 -5.95
CA LEU A 80 -1.71 -10.71 -6.90
C LEU A 80 -2.02 -9.23 -7.14
N ARG A 81 -1.79 -8.78 -8.37
CA ARG A 81 -2.11 -7.40 -8.84
C ARG A 81 -3.57 -6.98 -8.58
N THR A 82 -4.48 -7.95 -8.46
CA THR A 82 -5.91 -7.70 -8.23
C THR A 82 -6.23 -7.28 -6.81
N ASP A 83 -5.52 -7.82 -5.82
CA ASP A 83 -5.71 -7.45 -4.41
C ASP A 83 -5.24 -6.01 -4.16
N PHE A 84 -4.34 -5.54 -5.02
CA PHE A 84 -3.87 -4.16 -5.05
C PHE A 84 -4.75 -3.20 -5.85
N LEU A 85 -5.78 -3.67 -6.57
CA LEU A 85 -6.54 -2.82 -7.50
C LEU A 85 -7.18 -1.61 -6.80
N ASN A 86 -7.90 -1.84 -5.70
CA ASN A 86 -8.59 -0.76 -4.99
C ASN A 86 -7.59 0.26 -4.43
N VAL A 87 -6.45 -0.23 -3.92
CA VAL A 87 -5.38 0.62 -3.37
C VAL A 87 -4.71 1.43 -4.47
N TYR A 88 -4.44 0.79 -5.60
CA TYR A 88 -3.92 1.45 -6.79
C TYR A 88 -4.85 2.58 -7.25
N LEU A 89 -6.15 2.29 -7.40
CA LEU A 89 -7.15 3.26 -7.85
C LEU A 89 -7.29 4.39 -6.85
N PHE A 90 -7.33 4.07 -5.56
CA PHE A 90 -7.32 5.02 -4.46
C PHE A 90 -6.11 5.96 -4.54
N LEU A 91 -4.89 5.43 -4.64
CA LEU A 91 -3.67 6.24 -4.78
C LEU A 91 -3.72 7.15 -6.00
N LYS A 92 -4.13 6.62 -7.15
CA LYS A 92 -4.22 7.38 -8.41
C LYS A 92 -5.27 8.49 -8.34
N ASN A 93 -6.45 8.19 -7.80
CA ASN A 93 -7.54 9.15 -7.65
C ASN A 93 -7.17 10.27 -6.67
N ASN A 94 -6.30 10.00 -5.71
CA ASN A 94 -5.75 11.01 -4.80
C ASN A 94 -4.41 11.63 -5.29
N GLY A 95 -4.15 11.59 -6.59
CA GLY A 95 -3.05 12.32 -7.21
C GLY A 95 -1.66 11.70 -7.06
N VAL A 96 -1.54 10.51 -6.46
CA VAL A 96 -0.25 9.83 -6.33
C VAL A 96 0.20 9.31 -7.69
N THR A 97 1.41 9.67 -8.09
CA THR A 97 1.95 9.34 -9.41
C THR A 97 2.88 8.13 -9.41
N LYS A 98 3.58 7.92 -8.29
CA LYS A 98 4.51 6.80 -8.06
C LYS A 98 4.40 6.36 -6.61
N THR A 99 4.54 5.07 -6.36
CA THR A 99 4.58 4.50 -5.02
C THR A 99 5.59 3.38 -4.96
N ASN A 100 6.15 3.13 -3.77
CA ASN A 100 6.85 1.89 -3.51
C ASN A 100 5.83 0.82 -3.12
N VAL A 101 6.09 -0.42 -3.49
CA VAL A 101 5.30 -1.58 -3.11
C VAL A 101 6.25 -2.61 -2.54
N ILE A 102 5.90 -3.13 -1.37
CA ILE A 102 6.58 -4.26 -0.74
C ILE A 102 5.75 -5.50 -1.00
N TYR A 103 6.38 -6.44 -1.68
CA TYR A 103 5.81 -7.74 -1.99
C TYR A 103 6.02 -8.73 -0.85
N ASN A 104 5.31 -9.85 -0.87
CA ASN A 104 5.40 -10.86 0.19
C ASN A 104 6.79 -11.54 0.26
N ASN A 105 7.61 -11.41 -0.78
CA ASN A 105 9.00 -11.85 -0.81
C ASN A 105 10.01 -10.78 -0.35
N ASN A 106 9.54 -9.75 0.36
CA ASN A 106 10.33 -8.62 0.88
C ASN A 106 11.02 -7.76 -0.19
N LYS A 107 10.74 -7.98 -1.48
CA LYS A 107 11.25 -7.10 -2.54
C LYS A 107 10.46 -5.79 -2.54
N ILE A 108 11.17 -4.69 -2.76
CA ILE A 108 10.57 -3.37 -2.91
C ILE A 108 10.64 -2.95 -4.37
N GLY A 109 9.47 -2.90 -5.02
CA GLY A 109 9.31 -2.40 -6.38
C GLY A 109 8.82 -0.96 -6.41
N VAL A 110 9.22 -0.21 -7.44
CA VAL A 110 8.66 1.12 -7.72
C VAL A 110 7.54 0.96 -8.76
N PHE A 111 6.33 1.36 -8.40
CA PHE A 111 5.18 1.36 -9.30
C PHE A 111 4.90 2.76 -9.82
N ASN A 112 4.89 2.89 -11.15
CA ASN A 112 4.43 4.10 -11.81
C ASN A 112 2.92 4.01 -12.04
N LEU A 113 2.15 4.80 -11.29
CA LEU A 113 0.70 4.78 -11.33
C LEU A 113 0.13 5.43 -12.60
N LYS A 114 0.89 6.34 -13.25
CA LYS A 114 0.47 7.00 -14.49
C LYS A 114 0.35 6.03 -15.68
N ARG A 115 1.24 5.03 -15.76
CA ARG A 115 1.34 4.11 -16.91
C ARG A 115 0.27 3.01 -16.92
N LEU A 116 -0.37 2.75 -15.79
CA LEU A 116 -1.41 1.74 -15.68
C LEU A 116 -2.76 2.32 -16.07
N ASN A 117 -3.41 1.69 -17.05
CA ASN A 117 -4.77 2.02 -17.46
C ASN A 117 -5.76 1.27 -16.55
N LYS A 118 -6.86 1.93 -16.14
CA LYS A 118 -7.93 1.30 -15.34
C LYS A 118 -8.46 0.07 -16.07
N LEU A 119 -8.60 0.16 -17.40
CA LEU A 119 -9.11 -0.92 -18.24
C LEU A 119 -8.21 -2.17 -18.18
N ASN A 120 -6.88 -2.01 -18.25
CA ASN A 120 -5.92 -3.11 -18.14
C ASN A 120 -6.02 -3.82 -16.78
N LEU A 121 -6.32 -3.08 -15.73
CA LEU A 121 -6.45 -3.63 -14.39
C LEU A 121 -7.79 -4.36 -14.18
N TYR A 122 -8.90 -3.81 -14.69
CA TYR A 122 -10.18 -4.53 -14.70
C TYR A 122 -10.13 -5.79 -15.55
N LEU A 123 -9.48 -5.73 -16.72
CA LEU A 123 -9.25 -6.90 -17.56
C LEU A 123 -8.43 -7.96 -16.82
N TYR A 124 -7.37 -7.55 -16.12
CA TYR A 124 -6.58 -8.47 -15.30
C TYR A 124 -7.40 -9.09 -14.16
N LYS A 125 -8.26 -8.29 -13.50
CA LYS A 125 -9.19 -8.78 -12.47
C LYS A 125 -10.16 -9.81 -13.04
N PHE A 126 -10.77 -9.50 -14.19
CA PHE A 126 -11.66 -10.39 -14.91
C PHE A 126 -10.95 -11.71 -15.28
N LEU A 127 -9.81 -11.65 -15.96
CA LEU A 127 -9.04 -12.84 -16.35
C LEU A 127 -8.60 -13.69 -15.13
N SER A 128 -8.20 -13.05 -14.03
CA SER A 128 -7.82 -13.78 -12.81
C SER A 128 -8.99 -14.50 -12.14
N PHE A 129 -10.21 -13.96 -12.28
CA PHE A 129 -11.42 -14.55 -11.77
C PHE A 129 -11.76 -15.82 -12.55
N TYR A 130 -11.69 -15.77 -13.89
CA TYR A 130 -11.87 -16.96 -14.74
C TYR A 130 -10.83 -18.04 -14.50
N LYS A 131 -9.56 -17.67 -14.34
CA LYS A 131 -8.49 -18.62 -14.02
C LYS A 131 -8.70 -19.34 -12.69
N LYS A 132 -9.33 -18.68 -11.71
CA LYS A 132 -9.71 -19.32 -10.42
C LYS A 132 -10.89 -20.28 -10.55
N LEU A 133 -11.74 -20.10 -11.56
CA LEU A 133 -12.89 -20.97 -11.83
C LEU A 133 -12.51 -22.22 -12.64
N GLY A 134 -11.25 -22.38 -13.04
CA GLY A 134 -10.76 -23.56 -13.75
C GLY A 134 -11.04 -23.57 -15.26
N PHE A 135 -11.36 -22.41 -15.85
CA PHE A 135 -11.45 -22.21 -17.29
C PHE A 135 -10.09 -21.86 -17.91
#